data_AF-A0AAJ5BDT1-F1
#
_entry.id   AF-A0AAJ5BDT1-F1
#
_cell.length_a   1.000
_cell.length_b   1.000
_cell.length_c   1.000
_cell.angle_alpha   90.00
_cell.angle_beta   90.00
_cell.angle_gamma   90.00
#
_symmetry.space_group_name_H-M   'P 1'
#
loop_
_entity.id
_entity.type
_entity.pdbx_description
1 polymer ?
#
loop_
_entity_poly.entity_id
_entity_poly.type
_entity_poly.pdbx_seq_one_letter_code
_entity_poly.pdbx_strand_id
1 'polypeptide(L)'
;MKKKLLFVGVAFMALSTMQAQEGIGIGKSIIPDGAAVLDVGSDTKGVLIPRVFLTGEKDITTIKGGIYPESLLVYHKAKLPTDVLKSGFYFWDGTLWRALMSKSSEHLSETLTKLAVKQEAGETVLVYKAEDGKDTEIKISKELQSSTNFETWVKDLVTSAATKVKVEGGTGIKVDEAPPVNGLITYTINADPSGITLGGDVSGKADSTSVDKIKGVEVTKANPATDKDLALVYDGIKWAPGKPKVDGDDITDKKELKVLDGISITNGTASVLNDVTIGIGNNSVMPIKISTEDKANQVLVTSDDGKKVEWVPQSKITPTKADLITDGIIVVGDATTGTQLATGALLEGVNLSIKKESIDNDKIAPSTLTIDKLATVIEKKNMHLVTDINGKPQWETLKSNDIKITTKPIATNETVEGQRVYTVRIINGEVETPPGTSLTYNSEIKAIPLSNIDYLLTAHIYDSSNKLLINGVTDVTNSKNTSVKFRFGSGNFYNTLPVAKNYIVVLKYVSTEIVTP
;
A
#
# COMPACT_ATOMS: atom_id res chain seq x y z
N MET A 1 94.67 138.97 -116.15
CA MET A 1 93.63 139.23 -115.14
C MET A 1 93.18 137.89 -114.56
N LYS A 2 93.91 137.35 -113.58
CA LYS A 2 93.80 135.97 -113.08
C LYS A 2 93.61 135.88 -111.55
N LYS A 3 92.99 136.88 -110.92
CA LYS A 3 92.67 136.85 -109.48
C LYS A 3 91.28 137.46 -109.25
N LYS A 4 90.48 136.82 -108.39
CA LYS A 4 89.25 137.31 -107.71
C LYS A 4 87.85 136.98 -108.27
N LEU A 5 87.68 136.42 -109.48
CA LEU A 5 86.38 135.77 -109.80
C LEU A 5 86.12 134.46 -109.01
N LEU A 6 87.08 134.07 -108.16
CA LEU A 6 86.98 133.08 -107.08
C LEU A 6 85.88 133.42 -106.05
N PHE A 7 85.28 134.61 -106.12
CA PHE A 7 84.14 135.02 -105.30
C PHE A 7 82.76 134.57 -105.84
N VAL A 8 82.68 133.94 -107.02
CA VAL A 8 81.39 133.54 -107.63
C VAL A 8 80.77 132.29 -107.00
N GLY A 9 81.52 131.38 -106.38
CA GLY A 9 80.97 130.05 -106.07
C GLY A 9 80.91 129.68 -104.60
N VAL A 10 81.78 130.28 -103.77
CA VAL A 10 81.96 129.91 -102.35
C VAL A 10 80.77 130.35 -101.49
N ALA A 11 79.89 131.22 -102.01
CA ALA A 11 78.77 131.75 -101.25
C ALA A 11 77.46 130.93 -101.34
N PHE A 12 77.32 129.96 -102.26
CA PHE A 12 75.99 129.36 -102.53
C PHE A 12 75.88 127.83 -102.42
N MET A 13 76.98 127.11 -102.15
CA MET A 13 76.97 125.69 -101.82
C MET A 13 77.81 125.41 -100.56
N ALA A 14 77.23 125.62 -99.38
CA ALA A 14 77.57 124.89 -98.16
C ALA A 14 76.55 125.22 -97.06
N LEU A 15 75.46 124.47 -97.09
CA LEU A 15 74.88 123.79 -95.92
C LEU A 15 75.36 124.29 -94.54
N SER A 16 74.42 124.80 -93.74
CA SER A 16 74.26 124.28 -92.38
C SER A 16 72.87 124.65 -91.83
N THR A 17 72.11 123.59 -91.61
CA THR A 17 70.96 123.46 -90.72
C THR A 17 70.89 124.50 -89.60
N MET A 18 69.81 125.27 -89.59
CA MET A 18 69.28 125.87 -88.38
C MET A 18 67.79 125.52 -88.28
N GLN A 19 67.51 124.36 -87.69
CA GLN A 19 66.25 124.18 -86.98
C GLN A 19 66.43 124.79 -85.60
N ALA A 20 65.63 125.80 -85.29
CA ALA A 20 65.50 126.33 -83.94
C ALA A 20 64.02 126.67 -83.71
N GLN A 21 63.29 125.70 -83.18
CA GLN A 21 62.08 125.93 -82.40
C GLN A 21 62.07 124.91 -81.26
N GLU A 22 62.86 125.17 -80.23
CA GLU A 22 62.57 124.65 -78.89
C GLU A 22 62.79 125.78 -77.88
N GLY A 23 61.76 125.99 -77.05
CA GLY A 23 61.77 126.96 -75.96
C GLY A 23 60.40 127.61 -75.77
N ILE A 24 59.44 126.91 -75.15
CA ILE A 24 58.29 127.59 -74.52
C ILE A 24 58.50 127.56 -73.00
N GLY A 25 59.25 128.54 -72.51
CA GLY A 25 59.15 129.00 -71.12
C GLY A 25 58.09 130.09 -71.02
N ILE A 26 57.19 130.00 -70.04
CA ILE A 26 56.16 131.04 -69.82
C ILE A 26 56.33 131.61 -68.42
N GLY A 27 56.83 132.83 -68.30
CA GLY A 27 57.00 133.51 -67.02
C GLY A 27 58.36 134.19 -66.88
N LYS A 28 58.79 134.43 -65.64
CA LYS A 28 60.00 135.21 -65.30
C LYS A 28 61.30 134.48 -65.69
N SER A 29 61.25 133.17 -65.98
CA SER A 29 62.42 132.40 -66.43
C SER A 29 62.54 132.46 -67.95
N ILE A 30 63.54 133.20 -68.43
CA ILE A 30 63.84 133.37 -69.87
C ILE A 30 64.74 132.27 -70.43
N ILE A 31 65.19 131.33 -69.59
CA ILE A 31 65.87 130.10 -69.98
C ILE A 31 65.13 128.97 -69.27
N PRO A 32 64.29 128.20 -69.99
CA PRO A 32 63.67 127.00 -69.43
C PRO A 32 64.73 126.05 -68.89
N ASP A 33 64.43 125.34 -67.81
CA ASP A 33 65.28 124.23 -67.37
C ASP A 33 65.48 123.24 -68.52
N GLY A 34 66.74 122.82 -68.76
CA GLY A 34 67.10 121.97 -69.90
C GLY A 34 66.44 120.58 -69.88
N ALA A 35 65.87 120.16 -68.75
CA ALA A 35 65.10 118.93 -68.62
C ALA A 35 63.58 119.14 -68.80
N ALA A 36 63.10 120.38 -68.96
CA ALA A 36 61.68 120.71 -69.05
C ALA A 36 61.29 121.23 -70.44
N VAL A 37 60.33 120.57 -71.08
CA VAL A 37 59.71 121.07 -72.32
C VAL A 37 58.82 122.28 -72.05
N LEU A 38 58.23 122.36 -70.84
CA LEU A 38 57.47 123.51 -70.36
C LEU A 38 57.98 123.90 -68.96
N ASP A 39 58.54 125.11 -68.86
CA ASP A 39 58.97 125.71 -67.60
C ASP A 39 58.13 126.98 -67.32
N VAL A 40 57.51 127.03 -66.14
CA VAL A 40 56.63 128.14 -65.74
C VAL A 40 57.15 128.75 -64.44
N GLY A 41 57.98 129.79 -64.58
CA GLY A 41 58.59 130.50 -63.45
C GLY A 41 57.78 131.73 -62.98
N SER A 42 57.39 131.77 -61.72
CA SER A 42 56.86 132.96 -61.06
C SER A 42 57.05 132.89 -59.54
N ASP A 43 57.45 134.00 -58.92
CA ASP A 43 57.61 134.08 -57.46
C ASP A 43 56.28 134.37 -56.73
N THR A 44 55.24 134.76 -57.47
CA THR A 44 53.99 135.30 -56.89
C THR A 44 52.71 134.78 -57.52
N LYS A 45 52.81 134.04 -58.64
CA LYS A 45 51.65 133.50 -59.36
C LYS A 45 51.81 131.99 -59.56
N GLY A 46 50.70 131.27 -59.45
CA GLY A 46 50.65 129.84 -59.75
C GLY A 46 50.18 129.55 -61.17
N VAL A 47 50.07 128.25 -61.49
CA VAL A 47 49.53 127.75 -62.75
C VAL A 47 48.12 127.22 -62.53
N LEU A 48 47.16 127.64 -63.35
CA LEU A 48 45.84 127.03 -63.39
C LEU A 48 45.79 125.94 -64.45
N ILE A 49 45.80 124.69 -63.99
CA ILE A 49 45.52 123.51 -64.80
C ILE A 49 44.01 123.41 -65.05
N PRO A 50 43.53 122.84 -66.19
CA PRO A 50 42.12 122.73 -66.51
C PRO A 50 41.29 122.13 -65.36
N ARG A 51 40.20 122.83 -65.00
CA ARG A 51 39.30 122.45 -63.89
C ARG A 51 38.04 121.80 -64.44
N VAL A 52 37.88 120.50 -64.22
CA VAL A 52 36.80 119.68 -64.81
C VAL A 52 35.95 118.97 -63.75
N PHE A 53 34.82 118.41 -64.16
CA PHE A 53 33.96 117.57 -63.32
C PHE A 53 34.04 116.12 -63.81
N LEU A 54 35.04 115.38 -63.35
CA LEU A 54 35.13 113.95 -63.60
C LEU A 54 33.93 113.23 -62.98
N THR A 55 33.42 112.21 -63.65
CA THR A 55 32.26 111.42 -63.23
C THR A 55 32.63 110.18 -62.42
N GLY A 56 33.91 109.82 -62.38
CA GLY A 56 34.46 108.70 -61.60
C GLY A 56 35.88 108.35 -62.03
N GLU A 57 36.50 107.36 -61.38
CA GLU A 57 37.89 106.96 -61.65
C GLU A 57 38.12 106.48 -63.08
N LYS A 58 37.09 105.97 -63.76
CA LYS A 58 37.16 105.45 -65.14
C LYS A 58 36.63 106.43 -66.19
N ASP A 59 36.45 107.71 -65.84
CA ASP A 59 35.89 108.70 -66.77
C ASP A 59 36.83 108.94 -67.95
N ILE A 60 36.39 108.56 -69.15
CA ILE A 60 37.10 108.79 -70.42
C ILE A 60 36.35 109.74 -71.36
N THR A 61 35.38 110.51 -70.85
CA THR A 61 34.44 111.29 -71.68
C THR A 61 34.39 112.79 -71.38
N THR A 62 34.76 113.21 -70.16
CA THR A 62 34.68 114.59 -69.68
C THR A 62 35.58 115.56 -70.44
N ILE A 63 36.81 115.14 -70.74
CA ILE A 63 37.78 115.88 -71.58
C ILE A 63 37.54 115.49 -73.04
N LYS A 64 37.39 116.47 -73.93
CA LYS A 64 37.17 116.24 -75.37
C LYS A 64 38.50 116.21 -76.12
N GLY A 65 38.63 115.33 -77.11
CA GLY A 65 39.86 115.23 -77.92
C GLY A 65 40.31 113.81 -78.28
N GLY A 66 39.65 112.77 -77.76
CA GLY A 66 39.98 111.37 -78.05
C GLY A 66 40.42 110.60 -76.80
N ILE A 67 41.26 109.58 -76.98
CA ILE A 67 41.81 108.75 -75.91
C ILE A 67 42.72 109.60 -75.00
N TYR A 68 42.61 109.42 -73.67
CA TYR A 68 43.39 110.20 -72.72
C TYR A 68 44.82 109.68 -72.65
N PRO A 69 45.84 110.52 -72.92
CA PRO A 69 47.22 110.12 -72.74
C PRO A 69 47.54 109.96 -71.25
N GLU A 70 48.47 109.06 -70.95
CA GLU A 70 49.03 108.94 -69.60
C GLU A 70 49.65 110.25 -69.15
N SER A 71 49.55 110.55 -67.86
CA SER A 71 49.96 111.82 -67.23
C SER A 71 49.14 113.05 -67.64
N LEU A 72 47.99 112.88 -68.29
CA LEU A 72 47.05 113.98 -68.49
C LEU A 72 46.57 114.50 -67.12
N LEU A 73 46.90 115.75 -66.79
CA LEU A 73 46.62 116.35 -65.49
C LEU A 73 45.41 117.31 -65.55
N VAL A 74 44.48 117.15 -64.60
CA VAL A 74 43.35 118.05 -64.39
C VAL A 74 43.10 118.30 -62.90
N TYR A 75 42.38 119.36 -62.59
CA TYR A 75 41.81 119.57 -61.25
C TYR A 75 40.33 119.18 -61.27
N HIS A 76 39.94 118.16 -60.52
CA HIS A 76 38.55 117.76 -60.35
C HIS A 76 37.86 118.65 -59.30
N LYS A 77 36.66 119.13 -59.64
CA LYS A 77 35.74 119.81 -58.72
C LYS A 77 34.64 118.84 -58.32
N ALA A 78 34.66 118.35 -57.09
CA ALA A 78 33.62 117.44 -56.60
C ALA A 78 32.32 118.19 -56.27
N LYS A 79 31.19 117.55 -56.56
CA LYS A 79 29.85 117.85 -56.05
C LYS A 79 29.53 116.86 -54.93
N LEU A 80 30.02 117.15 -53.72
CA LEU A 80 29.69 116.35 -52.54
C LEU A 80 28.21 116.56 -52.12
N PRO A 81 27.53 115.55 -51.57
CA PRO A 81 28.05 114.23 -51.16
C PRO A 81 27.98 113.15 -52.26
N THR A 82 27.52 113.46 -53.48
CA THR A 82 27.21 112.46 -54.51
C THR A 82 28.43 111.97 -55.30
N ASP A 83 29.49 112.77 -55.37
CA ASP A 83 30.68 112.41 -56.13
C ASP A 83 31.56 111.42 -55.35
N VAL A 84 31.95 110.34 -56.03
CA VAL A 84 32.87 109.32 -55.51
C VAL A 84 34.30 109.89 -55.38
N LEU A 85 34.68 110.80 -56.29
CA LEU A 85 35.96 111.48 -56.25
C LEU A 85 35.88 112.76 -55.41
N LYS A 86 36.87 113.00 -54.56
CA LYS A 86 37.02 114.27 -53.82
C LYS A 86 37.66 115.33 -54.71
N SER A 87 37.37 116.61 -54.46
CA SER A 87 38.04 117.73 -55.14
C SER A 87 39.55 117.63 -54.98
N GLY A 88 40.31 117.77 -56.07
CA GLY A 88 41.77 117.64 -56.02
C GLY A 88 42.42 117.56 -57.40
N PHE A 89 43.75 117.47 -57.43
CA PHE A 89 44.51 117.21 -58.67
C PHE A 89 44.49 115.72 -58.99
N TYR A 90 44.16 115.39 -60.23
CA TYR A 90 44.14 114.03 -60.73
C TYR A 90 44.91 113.93 -62.04
N PHE A 91 45.64 112.84 -62.20
CA PHE A 91 46.27 112.48 -63.48
C PHE A 91 45.73 111.15 -63.99
N TRP A 92 45.66 111.01 -65.31
CA TRP A 92 45.32 109.73 -65.95
C TRP A 92 46.54 108.82 -65.92
N ASP A 93 46.43 107.63 -65.30
CA ASP A 93 47.54 106.65 -65.23
C ASP A 93 47.57 105.66 -66.40
N GLY A 94 46.71 105.87 -67.40
CA GLY A 94 46.46 104.94 -68.50
C GLY A 94 45.17 104.12 -68.35
N THR A 95 44.64 103.97 -67.13
CA THR A 95 43.45 103.16 -66.82
C THR A 95 42.45 103.84 -65.89
N LEU A 96 42.92 104.64 -64.93
CA LEU A 96 42.16 105.30 -63.88
C LEU A 96 42.69 106.72 -63.62
N TRP A 97 41.80 107.60 -63.19
CA TRP A 97 42.16 108.88 -62.58
C TRP A 97 42.70 108.65 -61.16
N ARG A 98 43.99 108.93 -60.96
CA ARG A 98 44.63 108.87 -59.65
C ARG A 98 44.80 110.25 -59.04
N ALA A 99 44.48 110.38 -57.76
CA ALA A 99 44.74 111.59 -57.01
C ALA A 99 46.25 111.80 -56.86
N LEU A 100 46.71 113.01 -57.16
CA LEU A 100 48.09 113.42 -56.91
C LEU A 100 48.20 113.82 -55.43
N MET A 101 48.67 112.90 -54.58
CA MET A 101 48.78 113.11 -53.14
C MET A 101 50.24 113.15 -52.66
N SER A 102 50.50 113.89 -51.58
CA SER A 102 51.79 113.92 -50.87
C SER A 102 51.82 112.85 -49.78
N LYS A 103 52.97 112.19 -49.60
CA LYS A 103 53.22 111.16 -48.55
C LYS A 103 53.05 111.64 -47.10
N SER A 104 52.85 112.94 -46.87
CA SER A 104 52.79 113.55 -45.53
C SER A 104 51.36 113.71 -44.96
N SER A 105 50.35 113.09 -45.57
CA SER A 105 48.93 113.28 -45.20
C SER A 105 48.22 112.00 -44.75
N GLU A 106 48.91 111.11 -44.03
CA GLU A 106 48.27 110.00 -43.31
C GLU A 106 48.30 110.24 -41.79
N HIS A 107 47.20 110.75 -41.24
CA HIS A 107 46.88 110.64 -39.81
C HIS A 107 45.64 109.74 -39.68
N LEU A 108 45.86 108.45 -39.35
CA LEU A 108 44.82 107.46 -38.99
C LEU A 108 45.18 106.72 -37.67
N SER A 109 45.91 107.35 -36.76
CA SER A 109 46.25 106.73 -35.47
C SER A 109 45.46 107.39 -34.35
N GLU A 110 44.33 106.80 -33.96
CA GLU A 110 43.61 107.13 -32.73
C GLU A 110 44.31 106.48 -31.52
N THR A 111 44.44 107.20 -30.40
CA THR A 111 44.99 106.65 -29.15
C THR A 111 43.86 106.36 -28.15
N LEU A 112 43.81 105.14 -27.61
CA LEU A 112 42.88 104.81 -26.54
C LEU A 112 43.29 105.50 -25.24
N THR A 113 42.37 106.23 -24.64
CA THR A 113 42.58 106.94 -23.36
C THR A 113 42.00 106.19 -22.17
N LYS A 114 41.11 105.21 -22.41
CA LYS A 114 40.53 104.34 -21.38
C LYS A 114 40.14 102.98 -21.97
N LEU A 115 40.37 101.92 -21.18
CA LEU A 115 39.84 100.59 -21.41
C LEU A 115 39.37 100.01 -20.06
N ALA A 116 38.10 99.66 -19.94
CA ALA A 116 37.52 99.12 -18.72
C ALA A 116 36.46 98.06 -19.01
N VAL A 117 36.26 97.15 -18.08
CA VAL A 117 35.16 96.17 -18.12
C VAL A 117 34.16 96.54 -17.04
N LYS A 118 32.87 96.55 -17.37
CA LYS A 118 31.77 96.69 -16.42
C LYS A 118 30.80 95.52 -16.55
N GLN A 119 30.05 95.27 -15.47
CA GLN A 119 28.90 94.38 -15.52
C GLN A 119 27.63 95.19 -15.34
N GLU A 120 26.68 94.99 -16.23
CA GLU A 120 25.37 95.65 -16.20
C GLU A 120 24.27 94.63 -16.45
N ALA A 121 23.32 94.53 -15.52
CA ALA A 121 22.18 93.60 -15.61
C ALA A 121 22.56 92.12 -15.90
N GLY A 122 23.74 91.68 -15.45
CA GLY A 122 24.25 90.31 -15.70
C GLY A 122 25.00 90.14 -17.03
N GLU A 123 25.13 91.20 -17.83
CA GLU A 123 25.94 91.22 -19.05
C GLU A 123 27.33 91.82 -18.77
N THR A 124 28.37 91.22 -19.34
CA THR A 124 29.72 91.78 -19.38
C THR A 124 29.85 92.72 -20.57
N VAL A 125 30.22 93.97 -20.30
CA VAL A 125 30.36 95.03 -21.28
C VAL A 125 31.78 95.60 -21.21
N LEU A 126 32.46 95.64 -22.35
CA LEU A 126 33.74 96.32 -22.51
C LEU A 126 33.48 97.77 -22.89
N VAL A 127 34.05 98.72 -22.15
CA VAL A 127 33.95 100.15 -22.42
C VAL A 127 35.32 100.68 -22.78
N TYR A 128 35.45 101.29 -23.95
CA TYR A 128 36.67 101.96 -24.38
C TYR A 128 36.40 103.43 -24.72
N LYS A 129 37.42 104.28 -24.55
CA LYS A 129 37.37 105.70 -24.89
C LYS A 129 38.53 106.05 -25.81
N ALA A 130 38.22 106.66 -26.95
CA ALA A 130 39.22 107.19 -27.87
C ALA A 130 39.63 108.62 -27.49
N GLU A 131 40.36 109.33 -28.36
CA GLU A 131 40.74 110.73 -28.14
C GLU A 131 39.56 111.71 -28.21
N ASP A 132 38.43 111.28 -28.78
CA ASP A 132 37.18 112.04 -28.86
C ASP A 132 36.47 112.21 -27.50
N GLY A 133 36.98 111.54 -26.46
CA GLY A 133 36.49 111.63 -25.09
C GLY A 133 35.20 110.85 -24.81
N LYS A 134 34.64 110.15 -25.81
CA LYS A 134 33.36 109.42 -25.69
C LYS A 134 33.59 107.96 -25.33
N ASP A 135 32.83 107.48 -24.33
CA ASP A 135 32.80 106.06 -23.99
C ASP A 135 32.01 105.30 -25.07
N THR A 136 32.60 104.25 -25.62
CA THR A 136 31.97 103.30 -26.53
C THR A 136 31.87 101.94 -25.85
N GLU A 137 30.72 101.27 -26.01
CA GLU A 137 30.41 100.03 -25.30
C GLU A 137 30.27 98.84 -26.26
N ILE A 138 30.92 97.73 -25.92
CA ILE A 138 30.81 96.45 -26.60
C ILE A 138 30.20 95.45 -25.63
N LYS A 139 28.98 94.99 -25.92
CA LYS A 139 28.23 94.04 -25.08
C LYS A 139 28.68 92.61 -25.35
N ILE A 140 29.85 92.25 -24.83
CA ILE A 140 30.50 90.95 -25.05
C ILE A 140 29.53 89.78 -24.78
N SER A 141 28.75 89.83 -23.71
CA SER A 141 27.79 88.76 -23.40
C SER A 141 26.75 88.52 -24.50
N LYS A 142 26.26 89.58 -25.17
CA LYS A 142 25.31 89.43 -26.29
C LYS A 142 25.99 88.88 -27.52
N GLU A 143 27.18 89.37 -27.85
CA GLU A 143 27.96 88.90 -29.00
C GLU A 143 28.29 87.40 -28.88
N LEU A 144 28.63 86.94 -27.67
CA LEU A 144 28.85 85.51 -27.39
C LEU A 144 27.55 84.70 -27.51
N GLN A 145 26.42 85.21 -27.02
CA GLN A 145 25.12 84.54 -27.13
C GLN A 145 24.62 84.43 -28.57
N SER A 146 24.89 85.43 -29.42
CA SER A 146 24.54 85.39 -30.84
C SER A 146 25.52 84.63 -31.72
N SER A 147 26.68 84.24 -31.18
CA SER A 147 27.71 83.53 -31.94
C SER A 147 27.38 82.04 -32.08
N THR A 148 27.06 81.63 -33.31
CA THR A 148 26.85 80.22 -33.66
C THR A 148 28.08 79.35 -33.42
N ASN A 149 29.27 79.91 -33.61
CA ASN A 149 30.54 79.23 -33.35
C ASN A 149 30.73 78.98 -31.84
N PHE A 150 30.42 79.97 -31.00
CA PHE A 150 30.50 79.82 -29.55
C PHE A 150 29.46 78.84 -29.02
N GLU A 151 28.22 78.90 -29.53
CA GLU A 151 27.17 77.92 -29.20
C GLU A 151 27.59 76.49 -29.56
N THR A 152 28.18 76.30 -30.75
CA THR A 152 28.67 74.99 -31.20
C THR A 152 29.79 74.49 -30.29
N TRP A 153 30.76 75.35 -29.97
CA TRP A 153 31.85 75.01 -29.06
C TRP A 153 31.37 74.62 -27.66
N VAL A 154 30.40 75.35 -27.09
CA VAL A 154 29.81 75.00 -25.78
C VAL A 154 29.07 73.65 -25.86
N LYS A 155 28.33 73.37 -26.94
CA LYS A 155 27.66 72.08 -27.12
C LYS A 155 28.66 70.92 -27.23
N ASP A 156 29.73 71.10 -27.99
CA ASP A 156 30.79 70.08 -28.12
C ASP A 156 31.52 69.86 -26.78
N LEU A 157 31.77 70.94 -26.03
CA LEU A 157 32.38 70.87 -24.71
C LEU A 157 31.49 70.12 -23.71
N VAL A 158 30.18 70.44 -23.66
CA VAL A 158 29.23 69.75 -22.78
C VAL A 158 29.08 68.28 -23.18
N THR A 159 29.04 67.99 -24.48
CA THR A 159 28.91 66.63 -25.01
C THR A 159 30.16 65.79 -24.75
N SER A 160 31.35 66.39 -24.78
CA SER A 160 32.61 65.70 -24.48
C SER A 160 32.90 65.56 -22.98
N ALA A 161 32.44 66.52 -22.15
CA ALA A 161 32.64 66.52 -20.71
C ALA A 161 31.60 65.70 -19.93
N ALA A 162 30.39 65.51 -20.47
CA ALA A 162 29.42 64.56 -19.94
C ALA A 162 29.90 63.14 -20.25
N THR A 163 30.73 62.58 -19.36
CA THR A 163 31.00 61.13 -19.34
C THR A 163 29.67 60.39 -19.45
N LYS A 164 29.48 59.65 -20.56
CA LYS A 164 28.31 58.83 -20.84
C LYS A 164 27.90 58.08 -19.57
N VAL A 165 26.72 58.36 -19.03
CA VAL A 165 26.14 57.55 -17.94
C VAL A 165 25.97 56.15 -18.51
N LYS A 166 26.86 55.23 -18.15
CA LYS A 166 26.78 53.85 -18.64
C LYS A 166 25.81 53.09 -17.74
N VAL A 167 24.65 52.75 -18.29
CA VAL A 167 23.71 51.84 -17.63
C VAL A 167 24.15 50.41 -17.92
N GLU A 168 24.81 49.76 -16.95
CA GLU A 168 25.20 48.35 -17.06
C GLU A 168 24.10 47.44 -16.50
N GLY A 169 23.78 46.38 -17.24
CA GLY A 169 22.90 45.32 -16.75
C GLY A 169 23.60 44.49 -15.67
N GLY A 170 22.92 44.25 -14.55
CA GLY A 170 23.33 43.22 -13.59
C GLY A 170 23.26 41.81 -14.21
N THR A 171 23.75 40.80 -13.49
CA THR A 171 23.70 39.42 -13.97
C THR A 171 22.28 38.98 -14.34
N GLY A 172 22.08 38.49 -15.57
CA GLY A 172 20.76 38.10 -16.07
C GLY A 172 19.88 39.25 -16.56
N ILE A 173 20.42 40.46 -16.66
CA ILE A 173 19.73 41.62 -17.25
C ILE A 173 20.47 42.04 -18.53
N LYS A 174 19.74 42.12 -19.64
CA LYS A 174 20.20 42.73 -20.89
C LYS A 174 19.71 44.16 -20.95
N VAL A 175 20.62 45.08 -21.25
CA VAL A 175 20.33 46.50 -21.44
C VAL A 175 20.68 46.85 -22.87
N ASP A 176 19.67 47.07 -23.69
CA ASP A 176 19.81 47.48 -25.09
C ASP A 176 19.63 49.00 -25.18
N GLU A 177 20.67 49.72 -25.60
CA GLU A 177 20.65 51.17 -25.81
C GLU A 177 20.13 51.49 -27.22
N ALA A 178 19.05 52.26 -27.32
CA ALA A 178 18.57 52.76 -28.60
C ALA A 178 19.37 54.01 -29.04
N PRO A 179 19.50 54.27 -30.36
CA PRO A 179 20.12 55.49 -30.86
C PRO A 179 19.47 56.74 -30.24
N PRO A 180 20.25 57.78 -29.89
CA PRO A 180 19.70 59.00 -29.30
C PRO A 180 18.71 59.69 -30.26
N VAL A 181 17.55 60.08 -29.75
CA VAL A 181 16.56 60.89 -30.50
C VAL A 181 16.34 62.19 -29.73
N ASN A 182 16.58 63.34 -30.37
CA ASN A 182 16.49 64.67 -29.75
C ASN A 182 17.31 64.82 -28.44
N GLY A 183 18.45 64.14 -28.35
CA GLY A 183 19.31 64.18 -27.15
C GLY A 183 18.84 63.28 -26.00
N LEU A 184 17.75 62.52 -26.16
CA LEU A 184 17.29 61.53 -25.19
C LEU A 184 17.77 60.12 -25.58
N ILE A 185 18.37 59.41 -24.62
CA ILE A 185 18.74 58.00 -24.77
C ILE A 185 17.66 57.15 -24.10
N THR A 186 17.15 56.15 -24.80
CA THR A 186 16.18 55.18 -24.26
C THR A 186 16.85 53.81 -24.12
N TYR A 187 16.68 53.18 -22.97
CA TYR A 187 17.18 51.84 -22.70
C TYR A 187 16.02 50.85 -22.64
N THR A 188 16.15 49.72 -23.33
CA THR A 188 15.25 48.57 -23.15
C THR A 188 15.90 47.58 -22.21
N ILE A 189 15.25 47.31 -21.08
CA ILE A 189 15.75 46.40 -20.05
C ILE A 189 14.98 45.10 -20.15
N ASN A 190 15.68 44.03 -20.53
CA ASN A 190 15.10 42.69 -20.67
C ASN A 190 15.75 41.74 -19.66
N ALA A 191 14.93 40.97 -18.95
CA ALA A 191 15.43 39.86 -18.15
C ALA A 191 15.82 38.71 -19.10
N ASP A 192 17.01 38.15 -18.89
CA ASP A 192 17.46 36.88 -19.48
C ASP A 192 17.41 35.80 -18.38
N PRO A 193 16.35 34.99 -18.34
CA PRO A 193 16.18 33.95 -17.32
C PRO A 193 17.36 32.99 -17.19
N SER A 194 18.10 32.74 -18.28
CA SER A 194 19.28 31.86 -18.29
C SER A 194 20.46 32.44 -17.49
N GLY A 195 20.51 33.77 -17.34
CA GLY A 195 21.52 34.48 -16.55
C GLY A 195 21.14 34.59 -15.08
N ILE A 196 19.85 34.58 -14.74
CA ILE A 196 19.34 34.79 -13.37
C ILE A 196 19.48 33.51 -12.55
N THR A 197 20.22 33.56 -11.45
CA THR A 197 20.31 32.46 -10.49
C THR A 197 19.31 32.66 -9.36
N LEU A 198 18.53 31.62 -9.06
CA LEU A 198 17.57 31.64 -7.94
C LEU A 198 18.21 31.05 -6.68
N GLY A 199 17.70 31.44 -5.50
CA GLY A 199 18.16 30.97 -4.21
C GLY A 199 17.01 30.64 -3.25
N GLY A 200 17.36 30.15 -2.05
CA GLY A 200 16.40 29.70 -1.05
C GLY A 200 16.13 28.21 -1.16
N ASP A 201 14.87 27.85 -1.40
CA ASP A 201 14.42 26.46 -1.53
C ASP A 201 14.65 25.88 -2.94
N VAL A 202 14.99 26.74 -3.90
CA VAL A 202 15.32 26.37 -5.27
C VAL A 202 16.77 26.72 -5.59
N SER A 203 17.33 26.01 -6.56
CA SER A 203 18.63 26.33 -7.18
C SER A 203 18.54 26.30 -8.70
N GLY A 204 19.66 26.64 -9.35
CA GLY A 204 19.77 26.68 -10.80
C GLY A 204 19.46 28.06 -11.39
N LYS A 205 19.20 28.06 -12.70
CA LYS A 205 18.84 29.26 -13.46
C LYS A 205 17.34 29.44 -13.49
N ALA A 206 16.83 30.64 -13.72
CA ALA A 206 15.38 30.90 -13.69
C ALA A 206 14.60 30.13 -14.78
N ASP A 207 15.25 29.74 -15.87
CA ASP A 207 14.71 28.87 -16.94
C ASP A 207 14.99 27.37 -16.72
N SER A 208 15.82 27.02 -15.73
CA SER A 208 16.19 25.64 -15.41
C SER A 208 16.36 25.51 -13.90
N THR A 209 15.21 25.54 -13.22
CA THR A 209 15.13 25.52 -11.76
C THR A 209 15.02 24.10 -11.23
N SER A 210 15.63 23.86 -10.08
CA SER A 210 15.50 22.62 -9.30
C SER A 210 14.97 22.97 -7.91
N VAL A 211 13.98 22.23 -7.45
CA VAL A 211 13.56 22.29 -6.05
C VAL A 211 14.52 21.43 -5.24
N ASP A 212 15.38 22.08 -4.47
CA ASP A 212 16.40 21.42 -3.66
C ASP A 212 16.00 21.33 -2.20
N LYS A 213 15.07 22.19 -1.75
CA LYS A 213 14.50 22.18 -0.41
C LYS A 213 13.01 22.51 -0.45
N ILE A 214 12.26 22.12 0.58
CA ILE A 214 10.89 22.55 0.83
C ILE A 214 10.81 23.01 2.28
N LYS A 215 10.52 24.30 2.50
CA LYS A 215 10.53 24.92 3.83
C LYS A 215 11.90 24.78 4.52
N GLY A 216 13.00 24.88 3.77
CA GLY A 216 14.36 24.72 4.28
C GLY A 216 14.83 23.26 4.49
N VAL A 217 13.95 22.27 4.30
CA VAL A 217 14.25 20.84 4.42
C VAL A 217 14.70 20.29 3.07
N GLU A 218 15.81 19.54 3.02
CA GLU A 218 16.37 18.99 1.79
C GLU A 218 15.40 18.08 1.02
N VAL A 219 15.49 18.13 -0.32
CA VAL A 219 14.77 17.27 -1.27
C VAL A 219 15.77 16.37 -1.99
N THR A 220 15.60 15.05 -1.85
CA THR A 220 16.34 14.06 -2.64
C THR A 220 15.74 14.02 -4.04
N LYS A 221 16.57 14.23 -5.07
CA LYS A 221 16.12 14.20 -6.46
C LYS A 221 15.69 12.80 -6.85
N ALA A 222 14.52 12.68 -7.47
CA ALA A 222 14.02 11.42 -7.99
C ALA A 222 14.87 10.94 -9.17
N ASN A 223 15.07 9.62 -9.25
CA ASN A 223 15.61 8.95 -10.41
C ASN A 223 14.44 8.42 -11.27
N PRO A 224 14.12 9.04 -12.42
CA PRO A 224 12.97 8.64 -13.24
C PRO A 224 13.03 7.19 -13.76
N ALA A 225 14.23 6.58 -13.79
CA ALA A 225 14.40 5.20 -14.22
C ALA A 225 13.91 4.18 -13.16
N THR A 226 14.10 4.50 -11.87
CA THR A 226 13.85 3.57 -10.75
C THR A 226 12.65 3.97 -9.89
N ASP A 227 12.36 5.27 -9.80
CA ASP A 227 11.42 5.83 -8.83
C ASP A 227 10.03 6.01 -9.46
N LYS A 228 9.53 4.94 -10.10
CA LYS A 228 8.19 4.92 -10.69
C LYS A 228 7.13 4.74 -9.61
N ASP A 229 6.00 5.44 -9.76
CA ASP A 229 4.84 5.39 -8.87
C ASP A 229 5.15 5.77 -7.40
N LEU A 230 6.17 6.60 -7.19
CA LEU A 230 6.51 7.18 -5.89
C LEU A 230 6.03 8.63 -5.80
N ALA A 231 5.73 9.07 -4.58
CA ALA A 231 5.47 10.47 -4.28
C ALA A 231 6.66 11.06 -3.51
N LEU A 232 6.72 12.37 -3.39
CA LEU A 232 7.66 13.01 -2.49
C LEU A 232 7.13 12.92 -1.05
N VAL A 233 7.80 12.16 -0.20
CA VAL A 233 7.41 11.87 1.18
C VAL A 233 8.46 12.41 2.14
N TYR A 234 8.04 13.03 3.22
CA TYR A 234 8.92 13.47 4.30
C TYR A 234 9.23 12.29 5.22
N ASP A 235 10.50 11.94 5.37
CA ASP A 235 10.95 10.81 6.19
C ASP A 235 11.26 11.19 7.66
N GLY A 236 11.00 12.45 8.04
CA GLY A 236 11.34 13.02 9.34
C GLY A 236 12.65 13.81 9.34
N ILE A 237 13.44 13.74 8.27
CA ILE A 237 14.70 14.49 8.11
C ILE A 237 14.69 15.25 6.79
N LYS A 238 14.25 14.61 5.70
CA LYS A 238 14.26 15.15 4.34
C LYS A 238 13.06 14.67 3.54
N TRP A 239 12.82 15.33 2.42
CA TRP A 239 11.86 14.91 1.41
C TRP A 239 12.55 13.95 0.43
N ALA A 240 11.97 12.77 0.21
CA ALA A 240 12.52 11.80 -0.73
C ALA A 240 11.40 11.05 -1.48
N PRO A 241 11.68 10.51 -2.67
CA PRO A 241 10.75 9.60 -3.35
C PRO A 241 10.44 8.42 -2.43
N GLY A 242 9.17 8.23 -2.13
CA GLY A 242 8.69 7.18 -1.24
C GLY A 242 7.24 6.85 -1.52
N LYS A 243 6.80 5.72 -0.97
CA LYS A 243 5.37 5.38 -0.97
C LYS A 243 4.70 6.18 0.14
N PRO A 244 3.65 6.97 -0.15
CA PRO A 244 2.89 7.62 0.90
C PRO A 244 2.39 6.59 1.91
N LYS A 245 2.68 6.83 3.19
CA LYS A 245 2.00 6.14 4.28
C LYS A 245 0.85 7.03 4.71
N VAL A 246 -0.38 6.52 4.62
CA VAL A 246 -1.53 7.17 5.24
C VAL A 246 -1.71 6.50 6.59
N ASP A 247 -1.52 7.26 7.66
CA ASP A 247 -1.89 6.82 9.00
C ASP A 247 -3.36 7.15 9.26
N GLY A 248 -4.12 6.18 9.77
CA GLY A 248 -5.54 6.40 10.09
C GLY A 248 -5.73 7.44 11.19
N ASP A 249 -4.70 7.69 11.99
CA ASP A 249 -4.70 8.74 13.01
C ASP A 249 -4.58 10.16 12.45
N ASP A 250 -3.97 10.32 11.28
CA ASP A 250 -3.75 11.62 10.64
C ASP A 250 -4.97 12.12 9.82
N ILE A 251 -6.06 11.35 9.77
CA ILE A 251 -7.27 11.71 9.02
C ILE A 251 -8.23 12.51 9.92
N THR A 252 -8.33 13.82 9.66
CA THR A 252 -9.09 14.77 10.51
C THR A 252 -10.61 14.61 10.43
N ASP A 253 -11.15 14.17 9.29
CA ASP A 253 -12.60 14.01 9.06
C ASP A 253 -13.02 12.53 9.01
N LYS A 254 -12.30 11.66 9.74
CA LYS A 254 -12.61 10.23 9.78
C LYS A 254 -14.00 9.98 10.36
N LYS A 255 -14.77 9.13 9.68
CA LYS A 255 -16.09 8.68 10.15
C LYS A 255 -15.97 7.37 10.90
N GLU A 256 -16.85 7.20 11.88
CA GLU A 256 -16.99 5.94 12.61
C GLU A 256 -17.89 4.98 11.85
N LEU A 257 -17.52 3.70 11.85
CA LEU A 257 -18.42 2.65 11.41
C LEU A 257 -19.46 2.42 12.51
N LYS A 258 -20.68 2.90 12.29
CA LYS A 258 -21.79 2.77 13.24
C LYS A 258 -22.50 1.44 13.04
N VAL A 259 -22.76 0.75 14.14
CA VAL A 259 -23.63 -0.43 14.17
C VAL A 259 -24.96 -0.11 14.81
N LEU A 260 -26.01 -0.67 14.24
CA LEU A 260 -27.31 -0.76 14.88
C LEU A 260 -27.35 -2.08 15.67
N ASP A 261 -27.94 -2.06 16.87
CA ASP A 261 -28.16 -3.15 17.82
C ASP A 261 -27.68 -4.56 17.46
N GLY A 262 -26.95 -5.18 18.40
CA GLY A 262 -26.66 -6.62 18.39
C GLY A 262 -25.33 -6.99 17.72
N ILE A 263 -24.77 -6.09 16.92
CA ILE A 263 -23.40 -6.17 16.41
C ILE A 263 -22.51 -5.27 17.27
N SER A 264 -21.34 -5.76 17.66
CA SER A 264 -20.29 -4.98 18.30
C SER A 264 -19.13 -4.79 17.32
N ILE A 265 -18.66 -3.54 17.18
CA ILE A 265 -17.40 -3.22 16.50
C ILE A 265 -16.39 -2.81 17.55
N THR A 266 -15.21 -3.44 17.53
CA THR A 266 -14.05 -2.97 18.29
C THR A 266 -13.11 -2.22 17.33
N ASN A 267 -12.51 -1.13 17.79
CA ASN A 267 -11.67 -0.23 16.97
C ASN A 267 -12.42 0.41 15.78
N GLY A 268 -13.66 0.85 16.01
CA GLY A 268 -14.56 1.41 14.98
C GLY A 268 -14.18 2.80 14.43
N THR A 269 -13.30 3.53 15.10
CA THR A 269 -12.84 4.87 14.71
C THR A 269 -11.77 4.75 13.61
N ALA A 270 -11.89 5.50 12.52
CA ALA A 270 -11.00 5.42 11.33
C ALA A 270 -11.01 4.08 10.55
N SER A 271 -11.97 3.20 10.84
CA SER A 271 -12.10 1.81 10.35
C SER A 271 -11.92 1.56 8.85
N VAL A 272 -12.16 2.55 7.98
CA VAL A 272 -12.06 2.37 6.52
C VAL A 272 -10.63 2.05 6.05
N LEU A 273 -9.62 2.25 6.92
CA LEU A 273 -8.21 2.02 6.61
C LEU A 273 -7.47 1.21 7.68
N ASN A 274 -8.17 0.69 8.68
CA ASN A 274 -7.62 -0.13 9.77
C ASN A 274 -8.23 -1.54 9.77
N ASP A 275 -7.59 -2.50 10.44
CA ASP A 275 -8.18 -3.82 10.67
C ASP A 275 -9.39 -3.70 11.61
N VAL A 276 -10.57 -4.07 11.11
CA VAL A 276 -11.84 -4.03 11.85
C VAL A 276 -12.26 -5.45 12.19
N THR A 277 -12.54 -5.71 13.47
CA THR A 277 -13.18 -6.97 13.90
C THR A 277 -14.67 -6.74 14.12
N ILE A 278 -15.50 -7.52 13.42
CA ILE A 278 -16.97 -7.49 13.54
C ILE A 278 -17.39 -8.76 14.29
N GLY A 279 -18.13 -8.59 15.39
CA GLY A 279 -18.62 -9.69 16.20
C GLY A 279 -20.02 -9.45 16.72
N ILE A 280 -20.63 -10.51 17.25
CA ILE A 280 -21.88 -10.42 18.02
C ILE A 280 -21.49 -10.30 19.49
N GLY A 281 -21.97 -9.25 20.16
CA GLY A 281 -21.67 -9.02 21.58
C GLY A 281 -22.28 -10.08 22.50
N ASN A 282 -21.77 -10.16 23.73
CA ASN A 282 -22.34 -11.05 24.75
C ASN A 282 -23.81 -10.69 25.02
N ASN A 283 -24.68 -11.71 25.05
CA ASN A 283 -26.13 -11.57 25.21
C ASN A 283 -26.83 -10.72 24.13
N SER A 284 -26.14 -10.36 23.04
CA SER A 284 -26.70 -9.53 21.98
C SER A 284 -27.77 -10.25 21.15
N VAL A 285 -27.71 -11.59 21.08
CA VAL A 285 -28.77 -12.40 20.47
C VAL A 285 -29.84 -12.69 21.51
N MET A 286 -30.63 -11.68 21.85
CA MET A 286 -31.80 -11.85 22.70
C MET A 286 -32.91 -12.61 21.95
N PRO A 287 -33.83 -13.32 22.63
CA PRO A 287 -34.95 -14.01 21.98
C PRO A 287 -35.72 -13.13 20.99
N ILE A 288 -35.92 -11.84 21.32
CA ILE A 288 -36.59 -10.85 20.46
C ILE A 288 -35.85 -10.56 19.14
N LYS A 289 -34.53 -10.80 19.08
CA LYS A 289 -33.71 -10.67 17.87
C LYS A 289 -33.73 -11.96 17.03
N ILE A 290 -34.24 -13.08 17.58
CA ILE A 290 -34.43 -14.36 16.87
C ILE A 290 -35.89 -14.52 16.40
N SER A 291 -36.86 -14.00 17.16
CA SER A 291 -38.28 -13.97 16.78
C SER A 291 -38.97 -12.73 17.36
N THR A 292 -39.86 -12.11 16.57
CA THR A 292 -40.64 -10.92 16.99
C THR A 292 -41.76 -11.23 17.96
N GLU A 293 -42.04 -12.51 18.23
CA GLU A 293 -43.10 -12.98 19.12
C GLU A 293 -42.50 -13.62 20.37
N ASP A 294 -43.18 -13.49 21.52
CA ASP A 294 -42.78 -14.18 22.75
C ASP A 294 -42.93 -15.70 22.58
N LYS A 295 -41.81 -16.41 22.51
CA LYS A 295 -41.72 -17.87 22.35
C LYS A 295 -41.26 -18.56 23.63
N ALA A 296 -41.74 -18.12 24.80
CA ALA A 296 -41.47 -18.79 26.06
C ALA A 296 -41.73 -20.32 25.98
N ASN A 297 -40.82 -21.13 26.55
CA ASN A 297 -40.85 -22.60 26.58
C ASN A 297 -40.83 -23.29 25.20
N GLN A 298 -40.26 -22.64 24.19
CA GLN A 298 -39.98 -23.24 22.88
C GLN A 298 -38.47 -23.34 22.68
N VAL A 299 -38.05 -24.26 21.82
CA VAL A 299 -36.66 -24.37 21.39
C VAL A 299 -36.58 -24.24 19.87
N LEU A 300 -35.48 -23.69 19.38
CA LEU A 300 -35.23 -23.57 17.95
C LEU A 300 -34.70 -24.90 17.43
N VAL A 301 -35.40 -25.50 16.49
CA VAL A 301 -35.01 -26.75 15.83
C VAL A 301 -34.90 -26.54 14.33
N THR A 302 -34.15 -27.40 13.66
CA THR A 302 -34.22 -27.52 12.20
C THR A 302 -35.48 -28.30 11.85
N SER A 303 -36.22 -27.85 10.84
CA SER A 303 -37.38 -28.55 10.33
C SER A 303 -37.03 -29.96 9.84
N ASP A 304 -38.01 -30.86 9.81
CA ASP A 304 -37.83 -32.27 9.38
C ASP A 304 -37.24 -32.41 7.97
N ASP A 305 -37.45 -31.42 7.10
CA ASP A 305 -36.89 -31.39 5.74
C ASP A 305 -35.45 -30.82 5.66
N GLY A 306 -34.90 -30.34 6.79
CA GLY A 306 -33.57 -29.77 6.90
C GLY A 306 -33.40 -28.37 6.31
N LYS A 307 -34.48 -27.73 5.83
CA LYS A 307 -34.38 -26.52 4.99
C LYS A 307 -34.65 -25.23 5.74
N LYS A 308 -35.25 -25.28 6.92
CA LYS A 308 -35.64 -24.10 7.70
C LYS A 308 -35.37 -24.32 9.19
N VAL A 309 -35.33 -23.22 9.92
CA VAL A 309 -35.34 -23.21 11.39
C VAL A 309 -36.73 -22.82 11.86
N GLU A 310 -37.25 -23.50 12.87
CA GLU A 310 -38.57 -23.24 13.43
C GLU A 310 -38.57 -23.36 14.95
N TRP A 311 -39.45 -22.60 15.59
CA TRP A 311 -39.67 -22.68 17.04
C TRP A 311 -40.66 -23.80 17.32
N VAL A 312 -40.23 -24.79 18.09
CA VAL A 312 -41.07 -25.93 18.48
C VAL A 312 -41.25 -25.89 20.00
N PRO A 313 -42.49 -25.99 20.51
CA PRO A 313 -42.73 -26.13 21.94
C PRO A 313 -41.88 -27.25 22.52
N GLN A 314 -41.17 -26.98 23.63
CA GLN A 314 -40.31 -27.97 24.28
C GLN A 314 -41.08 -29.26 24.61
N SER A 315 -42.38 -29.14 24.91
CA SER A 315 -43.27 -30.28 25.18
C SER A 315 -43.49 -31.22 24.00
N LYS A 316 -43.19 -30.80 22.77
CA LYS A 316 -43.31 -31.61 21.55
C LYS A 316 -42.02 -32.36 21.20
N ILE A 317 -40.92 -32.09 21.90
CA ILE A 317 -39.67 -32.82 21.69
C ILE A 317 -39.72 -34.09 22.52
N THR A 318 -40.11 -35.19 21.87
CA THR A 318 -40.05 -36.52 22.47
C THR A 318 -38.75 -37.21 22.07
N PRO A 319 -37.91 -37.66 23.02
CA PRO A 319 -36.76 -38.49 22.69
C PRO A 319 -37.23 -39.79 22.03
N THR A 320 -36.42 -40.34 21.13
CA THR A 320 -36.66 -41.65 20.52
C THR A 320 -36.77 -42.70 21.62
N LYS A 321 -37.95 -43.30 21.76
CA LYS A 321 -38.21 -44.33 22.76
C LYS A 321 -37.95 -45.71 22.16
N ALA A 322 -37.35 -46.60 22.94
CA ALA A 322 -37.20 -48.02 22.60
C ALA A 322 -37.90 -48.85 23.68
N ASP A 323 -38.49 -49.97 23.28
CA ASP A 323 -39.14 -50.88 24.21
C ASP A 323 -38.10 -51.72 24.99
N LEU A 324 -38.41 -52.05 26.24
CA LEU A 324 -37.64 -53.01 27.03
C LEU A 324 -37.98 -54.43 26.57
N ILE A 325 -36.99 -55.13 26.04
CA ILE A 325 -37.09 -56.55 25.68
C ILE A 325 -36.68 -57.43 26.87
N THR A 326 -37.38 -58.54 27.06
CA THR A 326 -37.09 -59.53 28.11
C THR A 326 -36.96 -60.92 27.49
N ASP A 327 -36.32 -61.84 28.20
CA ASP A 327 -36.14 -63.25 27.81
C ASP A 327 -37.38 -64.12 28.07
N GLY A 328 -38.49 -63.52 28.53
CA GLY A 328 -39.73 -64.20 28.86
C GLY A 328 -39.77 -64.82 30.27
N ILE A 329 -38.67 -64.78 31.02
CA ILE A 329 -38.62 -65.15 32.45
C ILE A 329 -39.02 -63.94 33.30
N ILE A 330 -38.39 -62.80 33.01
CA ILE A 330 -38.76 -61.50 33.59
C ILE A 330 -39.83 -60.85 32.71
N VAL A 331 -40.84 -60.25 33.32
CA VAL A 331 -41.84 -59.42 32.62
C VAL A 331 -41.77 -57.99 33.13
N VAL A 332 -42.05 -57.06 32.22
CA VAL A 332 -42.15 -55.62 32.52
C VAL A 332 -43.62 -55.31 32.86
N GLY A 333 -43.98 -55.40 34.14
CA GLY A 333 -45.36 -55.27 34.62
C GLY A 333 -45.74 -56.27 35.72
N ASP A 334 -47.03 -56.55 35.84
CA ASP A 334 -47.61 -57.48 36.82
C ASP A 334 -47.35 -58.96 36.45
N ALA A 335 -46.83 -59.72 37.41
CA ALA A 335 -46.53 -61.15 37.28
C ALA A 335 -47.78 -62.02 37.06
N THR A 336 -48.97 -61.53 37.41
CA THR A 336 -50.22 -62.32 37.46
C THR A 336 -50.91 -62.42 36.10
N THR A 337 -50.89 -61.34 35.32
CA THR A 337 -51.56 -61.26 34.01
C THR A 337 -50.59 -61.40 32.84
N GLY A 338 -49.27 -61.33 33.08
CA GLY A 338 -48.24 -61.40 32.05
C GLY A 338 -48.27 -60.25 31.05
N THR A 339 -48.96 -59.14 31.38
CA THR A 339 -49.17 -58.02 30.47
C THR A 339 -47.95 -57.11 30.45
N GLN A 340 -47.36 -56.93 29.27
CA GLN A 340 -46.25 -56.00 29.02
C GLN A 340 -46.79 -54.57 29.09
N LEU A 341 -46.52 -53.86 30.19
CA LEU A 341 -47.10 -52.53 30.44
C LEU A 341 -46.28 -51.36 29.87
N ALA A 342 -45.12 -51.62 29.28
CA ALA A 342 -44.19 -50.56 28.90
C ALA A 342 -43.98 -50.48 27.38
N THR A 343 -44.99 -50.06 26.64
CA THR A 343 -44.77 -49.55 25.29
C THR A 343 -44.30 -48.10 25.40
N GLY A 344 -43.05 -47.81 25.03
CA GLY A 344 -42.52 -46.44 25.03
C GLY A 344 -42.36 -45.77 26.41
N ALA A 345 -41.88 -46.50 27.43
CA ALA A 345 -41.54 -45.90 28.73
C ALA A 345 -40.06 -45.46 28.75
N LEU A 346 -39.83 -44.15 28.78
CA LEU A 346 -38.57 -43.57 29.24
C LEU A 346 -38.83 -43.04 30.65
N LEU A 347 -38.35 -43.76 31.67
CA LEU A 347 -38.26 -43.32 33.08
C LEU A 347 -39.56 -43.07 33.87
N GLU A 348 -40.70 -43.66 33.51
CA GLU A 348 -41.75 -43.94 34.52
C GLU A 348 -41.39 -45.23 35.28
N GLY A 349 -41.76 -45.32 36.55
CA GLY A 349 -41.37 -46.42 37.45
C GLY A 349 -41.65 -47.80 36.84
N VAL A 350 -40.60 -48.46 36.36
CA VAL A 350 -40.69 -49.77 35.72
C VAL A 350 -40.71 -50.85 36.79
N ASN A 351 -41.83 -51.57 36.90
CA ASN A 351 -41.92 -52.75 37.74
C ASN A 351 -41.42 -53.98 36.95
N LEU A 352 -40.34 -54.58 37.43
CA LEU A 352 -39.85 -55.86 36.91
C LEU A 352 -40.33 -56.98 37.83
N SER A 353 -40.89 -58.03 37.25
CA SER A 353 -41.38 -59.19 38.02
C SER A 353 -41.02 -60.51 37.34
N ILE A 354 -41.00 -61.60 38.11
CA ILE A 354 -40.78 -62.95 37.57
C ILE A 354 -42.14 -63.51 37.13
N LYS A 355 -42.23 -63.92 35.88
CA LYS A 355 -43.46 -64.51 35.32
C LYS A 355 -43.84 -65.77 36.11
N LYS A 356 -45.13 -65.92 36.42
CA LYS A 356 -45.65 -67.13 37.07
C LYS A 356 -45.22 -68.38 36.30
N GLU A 357 -44.75 -69.40 37.02
CA GLU A 357 -44.31 -70.71 36.48
C GLU A 357 -43.14 -70.63 35.48
N SER A 358 -42.44 -69.50 35.37
CA SER A 358 -41.35 -69.35 34.39
C SER A 358 -40.03 -69.99 34.81
N ILE A 359 -39.86 -70.29 36.10
CA ILE A 359 -38.70 -71.00 36.64
C ILE A 359 -39.06 -72.48 36.78
N ASP A 360 -38.55 -73.29 35.86
CA ASP A 360 -38.65 -74.75 35.88
C ASP A 360 -37.31 -75.40 36.25
N ASN A 361 -37.31 -76.73 36.40
CA ASN A 361 -36.13 -77.47 36.82
C ASN A 361 -34.95 -77.34 35.84
N ASP A 362 -35.22 -77.15 34.54
CA ASP A 362 -34.17 -77.01 33.53
C ASP A 362 -33.43 -75.66 33.66
N LYS A 363 -34.12 -74.63 34.17
CA LYS A 363 -33.54 -73.31 34.47
C LYS A 363 -32.79 -73.26 35.80
N ILE A 364 -32.82 -74.33 36.60
CA ILE A 364 -32.12 -74.43 37.87
C ILE A 364 -30.92 -75.34 37.70
N ALA A 365 -29.71 -74.76 37.65
CA ALA A 365 -28.50 -75.56 37.52
C ALA A 365 -28.33 -76.57 38.68
N PRO A 366 -27.72 -77.76 38.43
CA PRO A 366 -27.51 -78.77 39.47
C PRO A 366 -26.82 -78.20 40.71
N SER A 367 -27.25 -78.62 41.90
CA SER A 367 -26.74 -78.14 43.19
C SER A 367 -26.96 -76.64 43.50
N THR A 368 -27.76 -75.91 42.70
CA THR A 368 -28.10 -74.51 42.99
C THR A 368 -28.95 -74.39 44.25
N LEU A 369 -29.93 -75.29 44.40
CA LEU A 369 -30.76 -75.46 45.60
C LEU A 369 -30.11 -76.49 46.52
N THR A 370 -29.32 -76.01 47.48
CA THR A 370 -28.76 -76.84 48.55
C THR A 370 -29.69 -76.85 49.76
N ILE A 371 -29.53 -77.86 50.63
CA ILE A 371 -30.30 -77.95 51.89
C ILE A 371 -30.15 -76.65 52.71
N ASP A 372 -28.96 -76.07 52.78
CA ASP A 372 -28.69 -74.84 53.52
C ASP A 372 -29.42 -73.61 52.93
N LYS A 373 -29.73 -73.63 51.64
CA LYS A 373 -30.50 -72.58 50.96
C LYS A 373 -32.02 -72.79 51.06
N LEU A 374 -32.47 -74.02 51.29
CA LEU A 374 -33.89 -74.39 51.41
C LEU A 374 -34.38 -74.44 52.86
N ALA A 375 -33.49 -74.62 53.84
CA ALA A 375 -33.83 -74.77 55.25
C ALA A 375 -33.12 -73.71 56.11
N THR A 376 -33.81 -72.62 56.43
CA THR A 376 -33.39 -71.66 57.46
C THR A 376 -33.59 -72.17 58.89
N VAL A 377 -34.17 -73.37 59.07
CA VAL A 377 -34.52 -73.94 60.38
C VAL A 377 -33.96 -75.36 60.50
N ILE A 378 -33.07 -75.56 61.48
CA ILE A 378 -32.28 -76.78 61.73
C ILE A 378 -33.16 -78.04 61.92
N GLU A 379 -34.41 -77.87 62.35
CA GLU A 379 -35.36 -78.95 62.64
C GLU A 379 -35.87 -79.73 61.41
N LYS A 380 -35.57 -79.26 60.19
CA LYS A 380 -36.02 -79.91 58.94
C LYS A 380 -34.98 -80.83 58.29
N LYS A 381 -33.90 -81.16 59.00
CA LYS A 381 -32.87 -82.08 58.52
C LYS A 381 -33.47 -83.51 58.42
N ASN A 382 -33.26 -84.20 57.29
CA ASN A 382 -33.86 -85.51 56.96
C ASN A 382 -35.37 -85.54 56.69
N MET A 383 -35.94 -84.43 56.23
CA MET A 383 -37.30 -84.38 55.68
C MET A 383 -37.27 -84.24 54.16
N HIS A 384 -38.29 -84.74 53.48
CA HIS A 384 -38.46 -84.53 52.04
C HIS A 384 -39.55 -83.47 51.83
N LEU A 385 -39.33 -82.57 50.87
CA LEU A 385 -40.37 -81.67 50.41
C LEU A 385 -41.24 -82.42 49.42
N VAL A 386 -42.49 -82.64 49.78
CA VAL A 386 -43.50 -83.28 48.94
C VAL A 386 -44.64 -82.32 48.70
N THR A 387 -45.48 -82.61 47.71
CA THR A 387 -46.70 -81.84 47.46
C THR A 387 -47.86 -82.54 48.14
N ASP A 388 -48.60 -81.82 48.98
CA ASP A 388 -49.81 -82.34 49.62
C ASP A 388 -50.95 -82.57 48.60
N ILE A 389 -52.05 -83.15 49.06
CA ILE A 389 -53.23 -83.44 48.22
C ILE A 389 -53.86 -82.18 47.59
N ASN A 390 -53.52 -80.98 48.07
CA ASN A 390 -54.02 -79.70 47.61
C ASN A 390 -52.99 -78.95 46.74
N GLY A 391 -51.87 -79.60 46.38
CA GLY A 391 -50.84 -78.98 45.55
C GLY A 391 -49.85 -78.09 46.32
N LYS A 392 -49.86 -78.11 47.66
CA LYS A 392 -48.98 -77.26 48.47
C LYS A 392 -47.73 -78.00 48.92
N PRO A 393 -46.54 -77.36 48.84
CA PRO A 393 -45.31 -77.99 49.31
C PRO A 393 -45.33 -78.14 50.83
N GLN A 394 -45.11 -79.36 51.32
CA GLN A 394 -45.02 -79.70 52.74
C GLN A 394 -43.79 -80.57 53.02
N TRP A 395 -43.21 -80.39 54.20
CA TRP A 395 -42.09 -81.22 54.64
C TRP A 395 -42.63 -82.44 55.37
N GLU A 396 -42.23 -83.64 54.93
CA GLU A 396 -42.61 -84.90 55.57
C GLU A 396 -41.39 -85.62 56.16
N THR A 397 -41.61 -86.26 57.32
CA THR A 397 -40.58 -87.05 58.03
C THR A 397 -40.46 -88.43 57.41
N LEU A 398 -39.23 -88.84 57.07
CA LEU A 398 -38.93 -90.21 56.61
C LEU A 398 -39.34 -91.25 57.67
N LYS A 399 -40.34 -92.09 57.39
CA LYS A 399 -40.70 -93.24 58.24
C LYS A 399 -39.94 -94.48 57.79
N SER A 400 -39.36 -95.21 58.75
CA SER A 400 -38.46 -96.35 58.53
C SER A 400 -39.07 -97.54 57.76
N ASN A 401 -40.39 -97.56 57.54
CA ASN A 401 -41.12 -98.64 56.87
C ASN A 401 -41.46 -98.34 55.40
N ASP A 402 -41.15 -97.14 54.91
CA ASP A 402 -41.36 -96.77 53.50
C ASP A 402 -40.16 -97.14 52.60
N ILE A 403 -39.17 -97.85 53.16
CA ILE A 403 -38.12 -98.52 52.39
C ILE A 403 -38.64 -99.89 51.95
N LYS A 404 -39.24 -99.95 50.75
CA LYS A 404 -39.34 -101.22 50.00
C LYS A 404 -37.92 -101.75 49.80
N ILE A 405 -37.47 -102.69 50.64
CA ILE A 405 -36.31 -103.54 50.33
C ILE A 405 -36.75 -104.47 49.20
N THR A 406 -36.58 -103.98 47.98
CA THR A 406 -36.45 -104.78 46.77
C THR A 406 -35.46 -105.91 47.03
N THR A 407 -35.88 -107.17 46.93
CA THR A 407 -34.98 -108.34 46.86
C THR A 407 -34.24 -108.31 45.51
N LYS A 408 -33.38 -107.30 45.34
CA LYS A 408 -32.40 -107.22 44.27
C LYS A 408 -31.15 -107.96 44.75
N PRO A 409 -30.50 -108.73 43.88
CA PRO A 409 -29.17 -109.27 44.17
C PRO A 409 -28.21 -108.14 44.60
N ILE A 410 -27.49 -108.37 45.69
CA ILE A 410 -26.48 -107.45 46.21
C ILE A 410 -25.13 -108.02 45.84
N ALA A 411 -24.31 -107.24 45.14
CA ALA A 411 -22.96 -107.65 44.86
C ALA A 411 -22.12 -107.69 46.14
N THR A 412 -21.33 -108.73 46.28
CA THR A 412 -20.31 -108.85 47.31
C THR A 412 -18.98 -108.31 46.79
N ASN A 413 -17.99 -108.16 47.67
CA ASN A 413 -16.63 -107.80 47.29
C ASN A 413 -15.81 -109.00 46.79
N GLU A 414 -16.44 -110.17 46.64
CA GLU A 414 -15.78 -111.37 46.15
C GLU A 414 -15.95 -111.49 44.63
N THR A 415 -14.90 -112.01 43.99
CA THR A 415 -14.91 -112.41 42.58
C THR A 415 -14.49 -113.86 42.46
N VAL A 416 -15.06 -114.57 41.51
CA VAL A 416 -14.64 -115.93 41.14
C VAL A 416 -14.47 -115.92 39.63
N GLU A 417 -13.29 -116.32 39.14
CA GLU A 417 -12.95 -116.34 37.71
C GLU A 417 -13.17 -114.99 36.99
N GLY A 418 -12.95 -113.87 37.70
CA GLY A 418 -13.14 -112.51 37.15
C GLY A 418 -14.59 -112.03 37.07
N GLN A 419 -15.54 -112.87 37.49
CA GLN A 419 -16.96 -112.55 37.56
C GLN A 419 -17.37 -112.17 38.99
N ARG A 420 -18.34 -111.26 39.12
CA ARG A 420 -18.76 -110.72 40.42
C ARG A 420 -19.69 -111.67 41.16
N VAL A 421 -19.46 -111.87 42.45
CA VAL A 421 -20.32 -112.72 43.29
C VAL A 421 -21.45 -111.89 43.89
N TYR A 422 -22.68 -112.39 43.79
CA TYR A 422 -23.87 -111.76 44.34
C TYR A 422 -24.49 -112.61 45.46
N THR A 423 -25.16 -111.95 46.39
CA THR A 423 -26.03 -112.59 47.36
C THR A 423 -27.46 -112.07 47.24
N VAL A 424 -28.43 -112.95 47.44
CA VAL A 424 -29.85 -112.58 47.47
C VAL A 424 -30.54 -113.32 48.59
N ARG A 425 -31.38 -112.60 49.34
CA ARG A 425 -32.23 -113.15 50.40
C ARG A 425 -33.68 -113.15 49.96
N ILE A 426 -34.30 -114.32 49.96
CA ILE A 426 -35.68 -114.56 49.54
C ILE A 426 -36.46 -114.97 50.77
N ILE A 427 -37.55 -114.27 51.06
CA ILE A 427 -38.32 -114.44 52.30
C ILE A 427 -39.51 -115.39 52.18
N ASN A 428 -39.83 -115.87 50.97
CA ASN A 428 -40.97 -116.74 50.67
C ASN A 428 -40.58 -117.92 49.76
N GLY A 429 -39.51 -118.65 50.09
CA GLY A 429 -39.13 -119.87 49.36
C GLY A 429 -40.18 -120.97 49.50
N GLU A 430 -40.51 -121.63 48.37
CA GLU A 430 -41.43 -122.75 48.31
C GLU A 430 -40.68 -124.03 47.92
N VAL A 431 -40.96 -125.14 48.59
CA VAL A 431 -40.42 -126.47 48.26
C VAL A 431 -41.50 -127.29 47.53
N GLU A 432 -41.14 -127.97 46.44
CA GLU A 432 -41.99 -128.85 45.66
C GLU A 432 -41.46 -130.30 45.68
N THR A 433 -42.34 -131.30 45.49
CA THR A 433 -41.96 -132.72 45.42
C THR A 433 -41.48 -133.11 44.01
N PRO A 434 -40.53 -134.05 43.87
CA PRO A 434 -40.11 -134.53 42.55
C PRO A 434 -41.28 -135.09 41.71
N PRO A 435 -41.30 -134.87 40.38
CA PRO A 435 -42.31 -135.45 39.50
C PRO A 435 -42.26 -136.99 39.56
N GLY A 436 -43.39 -137.63 39.90
CA GLY A 436 -43.56 -139.09 39.75
C GLY A 436 -43.48 -139.95 41.01
N THR A 437 -43.43 -139.39 42.22
CA THR A 437 -43.52 -140.19 43.47
C THR A 437 -44.54 -139.61 44.45
N SER A 438 -45.36 -140.47 45.07
CA SER A 438 -46.36 -140.09 46.10
C SER A 438 -45.75 -139.96 47.51
N LEU A 439 -44.42 -139.88 47.60
CA LEU A 439 -43.63 -139.81 48.84
C LEU A 439 -42.79 -138.52 48.84
N THR A 440 -42.63 -137.88 50.00
CA THR A 440 -42.00 -136.55 50.15
C THR A 440 -40.47 -136.57 50.20
N TYR A 441 -39.82 -137.70 49.94
CA TYR A 441 -38.36 -137.81 49.94
C TYR A 441 -37.75 -137.03 48.77
N ASN A 442 -36.57 -136.43 48.98
CA ASN A 442 -35.77 -135.73 47.97
C ASN A 442 -36.42 -134.44 47.41
N SER A 443 -36.97 -133.60 48.27
CA SER A 443 -37.65 -132.36 47.90
C SER A 443 -36.75 -131.36 47.15
N GLU A 444 -37.34 -130.57 46.25
CA GLU A 444 -36.65 -129.59 45.41
C GLU A 444 -37.18 -128.17 45.69
N ILE A 445 -36.34 -127.14 45.61
CA ILE A 445 -36.86 -125.77 45.68
C ILE A 445 -37.61 -125.42 44.39
N LYS A 446 -38.75 -124.75 44.51
CA LYS A 446 -39.42 -124.14 43.36
C LYS A 446 -38.46 -123.17 42.67
N ALA A 447 -38.52 -123.10 41.35
CA ALA A 447 -37.65 -122.22 40.56
C ALA A 447 -37.62 -120.80 41.13
N ILE A 448 -36.41 -120.36 41.47
CA ILE A 448 -36.18 -119.00 41.96
C ILE A 448 -35.82 -118.14 40.74
N PRO A 449 -36.62 -117.12 40.39
CA PRO A 449 -36.33 -116.26 39.26
C PRO A 449 -35.09 -115.42 39.55
N LEU A 450 -34.04 -115.59 38.75
CA LEU A 450 -32.78 -114.85 38.82
C LEU A 450 -32.26 -114.57 37.41
N SER A 451 -31.99 -113.31 37.12
CA SER A 451 -31.30 -112.89 35.91
C SER A 451 -29.78 -112.95 36.09
N ASN A 452 -29.04 -113.17 35.01
CA ASN A 452 -27.57 -113.09 34.95
C ASN A 452 -26.84 -114.02 35.91
N ILE A 453 -27.36 -115.20 36.23
CA ILE A 453 -26.64 -116.22 37.02
C ILE A 453 -25.84 -117.15 36.10
N ASP A 454 -24.56 -117.33 36.40
CA ASP A 454 -23.68 -118.29 35.72
C ASP A 454 -23.63 -119.63 36.46
N TYR A 455 -23.22 -119.63 37.74
CA TYR A 455 -23.32 -120.79 38.63
C TYR A 455 -23.61 -120.42 40.09
N LEU A 456 -24.26 -121.35 40.80
CA LEU A 456 -24.60 -121.22 42.21
C LEU A 456 -23.43 -121.70 43.07
N LEU A 457 -22.98 -120.86 44.02
CA LEU A 457 -21.90 -121.21 44.95
C LEU A 457 -22.45 -121.90 46.20
N THR A 458 -23.44 -121.28 46.85
CA THR A 458 -24.07 -121.84 48.05
C THR A 458 -25.54 -121.45 48.12
N ALA A 459 -26.33 -122.29 48.77
CA ALA A 459 -27.66 -121.93 49.24
C ALA A 459 -27.80 -122.31 50.71
N HIS A 460 -28.30 -121.36 51.50
CA HIS A 460 -28.64 -121.56 52.89
C HIS A 460 -30.14 -121.40 53.07
N ILE A 461 -30.78 -122.39 53.69
CA ILE A 461 -32.21 -122.41 53.96
C ILE A 461 -32.42 -122.23 55.45
N TYR A 462 -33.26 -121.28 55.81
CA TYR A 462 -33.64 -121.00 57.18
C TYR A 462 -35.15 -121.18 57.36
N ASP A 463 -35.57 -121.52 58.58
CA ASP A 463 -36.98 -121.41 58.96
C ASP A 463 -37.40 -119.94 59.11
N SER A 464 -38.69 -119.71 59.38
CA SER A 464 -39.25 -118.38 59.59
C SER A 464 -38.68 -117.64 60.82
N SER A 465 -37.97 -118.34 61.70
CA SER A 465 -37.29 -117.78 62.87
C SER A 465 -35.80 -117.50 62.61
N ASN A 466 -35.34 -117.56 61.35
CA ASN A 466 -33.94 -117.43 60.91
C ASN A 466 -33.01 -118.54 61.45
N LYS A 467 -33.52 -119.70 61.85
CA LYS A 467 -32.68 -120.84 62.21
C LYS A 467 -32.24 -121.58 60.95
N LEU A 468 -30.94 -121.81 60.79
CA LEU A 468 -30.38 -122.55 59.65
C LEU A 468 -30.87 -124.01 59.68
N LEU A 469 -31.52 -124.44 58.60
CA LEU A 469 -32.01 -125.80 58.41
C LEU A 469 -31.06 -126.62 57.53
N ILE A 470 -30.66 -126.04 56.39
CA ILE A 470 -29.85 -126.72 55.36
C ILE A 470 -28.84 -125.74 54.78
N ASN A 471 -27.62 -126.21 54.54
CA ASN A 471 -26.52 -125.44 53.93
C ASN A 471 -25.84 -126.14 52.75
N GLY A 472 -26.40 -127.26 52.27
CA GLY A 472 -25.87 -128.04 51.14
C GLY A 472 -26.91 -128.20 50.03
N VAL A 473 -26.47 -128.06 48.78
CA VAL A 473 -27.29 -128.25 47.58
C VAL A 473 -26.65 -129.24 46.62
N THR A 474 -27.48 -129.97 45.89
CA THR A 474 -27.12 -130.90 44.82
C THR A 474 -28.12 -130.76 43.66
N ASP A 475 -27.85 -131.40 42.52
CA ASP A 475 -28.71 -131.35 41.32
C ASP A 475 -29.11 -129.91 40.90
N VAL A 476 -28.13 -128.99 40.92
CA VAL A 476 -28.36 -127.60 40.54
C VAL A 476 -28.62 -127.50 39.05
N THR A 477 -29.79 -127.00 38.68
CA THR A 477 -30.17 -126.68 37.30
C THR A 477 -30.29 -125.17 37.16
N ASN A 478 -29.37 -124.56 36.38
CA ASN A 478 -29.42 -123.15 36.05
C ASN A 478 -30.00 -122.96 34.65
N SER A 479 -31.15 -122.29 34.56
CA SER A 479 -31.68 -121.80 33.29
C SER A 479 -31.19 -120.36 33.10
N LYS A 480 -30.04 -120.20 32.44
CA LYS A 480 -29.34 -118.93 32.23
C LYS A 480 -30.33 -117.77 32.02
N ASN A 481 -30.18 -116.72 32.83
CA ASN A 481 -30.99 -115.48 32.84
C ASN A 481 -32.47 -115.60 33.21
N THR A 482 -32.96 -116.75 33.67
CA THR A 482 -34.38 -116.90 34.01
C THR A 482 -34.61 -117.44 35.41
N SER A 483 -33.95 -118.53 35.81
CA SER A 483 -34.16 -119.11 37.14
C SER A 483 -33.08 -120.12 37.53
N VAL A 484 -32.98 -120.36 38.84
CA VAL A 484 -32.21 -121.47 39.41
C VAL A 484 -33.14 -122.44 40.15
N LYS A 485 -32.88 -123.74 39.96
CA LYS A 485 -33.48 -124.85 40.71
C LYS A 485 -32.37 -125.72 41.29
N PHE A 486 -32.61 -126.32 42.44
CA PHE A 486 -31.66 -127.22 43.09
C PHE A 486 -32.37 -128.09 44.13
N ARG A 487 -31.76 -129.23 44.44
CA ARG A 487 -32.15 -130.10 45.54
C ARG A 487 -31.24 -129.88 46.74
N PHE A 488 -31.68 -130.33 47.89
CA PHE A 488 -30.94 -130.21 49.13
C PHE A 488 -30.09 -131.46 49.34
N GLY A 489 -28.80 -131.34 49.64
CA GLY A 489 -27.94 -132.51 49.75
C GLY A 489 -26.49 -132.30 49.36
N SER A 490 -25.76 -133.40 49.20
CA SER A 490 -24.37 -133.43 48.73
C SER A 490 -24.13 -134.69 47.91
N GLY A 491 -23.75 -134.53 46.64
CA GLY A 491 -23.62 -135.64 45.69
C GLY A 491 -24.94 -136.39 45.53
N ASN A 492 -24.92 -137.71 45.70
CA ASN A 492 -26.10 -138.58 45.59
C ASN A 492 -26.89 -138.72 46.91
N PHE A 493 -26.55 -137.94 47.95
CA PHE A 493 -27.28 -137.91 49.21
C PHE A 493 -28.22 -136.71 49.25
N TYR A 494 -29.51 -136.97 49.47
CA TYR A 494 -30.56 -135.97 49.46
C TYR A 494 -31.12 -135.72 50.87
N ASN A 495 -31.32 -134.46 51.20
CA ASN A 495 -32.04 -134.02 52.40
C ASN A 495 -33.49 -133.68 52.04
N THR A 496 -34.40 -133.98 52.96
CA THR A 496 -35.84 -133.76 52.79
C THR A 496 -36.29 -132.57 53.63
N LEU A 497 -37.01 -131.63 53.01
CA LEU A 497 -37.71 -130.56 53.70
C LEU A 497 -39.23 -130.77 53.59
N PRO A 498 -40.00 -130.48 54.64
CA PRO A 498 -41.46 -130.45 54.53
C PRO A 498 -41.89 -129.51 53.40
N VAL A 499 -42.86 -129.95 52.60
CA VAL A 499 -43.51 -129.12 51.58
C VAL A 499 -44.23 -127.99 52.31
N ALA A 500 -43.62 -126.81 52.28
CA ALA A 500 -44.13 -125.62 52.91
C ALA A 500 -43.81 -124.40 52.04
N LYS A 501 -44.63 -123.37 52.22
CA LYS A 501 -44.32 -122.01 51.79
C LYS A 501 -43.73 -121.30 53.00
N ASN A 502 -42.78 -120.39 52.80
CA ASN A 502 -42.17 -119.48 53.81
C ASN A 502 -40.76 -119.85 54.30
N TYR A 503 -39.99 -120.65 53.57
CA TYR A 503 -38.56 -120.77 53.89
C TYR A 503 -37.81 -119.50 53.50
N ILE A 504 -36.83 -119.12 54.30
CA ILE A 504 -35.92 -118.04 53.94
C ILE A 504 -34.74 -118.66 53.19
N VAL A 505 -34.55 -118.27 51.94
CA VAL A 505 -33.49 -118.80 51.07
C VAL A 505 -32.47 -117.71 50.83
N VAL A 506 -31.23 -117.96 51.24
CA VAL A 506 -30.09 -117.08 50.96
C VAL A 506 -29.19 -117.77 49.95
N LEU A 507 -29.09 -117.18 48.76
CA LEU A 507 -28.23 -117.68 47.71
C LEU A 507 -26.97 -116.83 47.62
N LYS A 508 -25.86 -117.48 47.30
CA LYS A 508 -24.62 -116.85 46.85
C LYS A 508 -24.26 -117.45 45.50
N TYR A 509 -24.10 -116.62 44.49
CA TYR A 509 -23.91 -117.08 43.11
C TYR A 509 -23.00 -116.15 42.32
N VAL A 510 -22.38 -116.67 41.27
CA VAL A 510 -21.57 -115.90 40.32
C VAL A 510 -22.46 -115.39 39.21
N SER A 511 -22.32 -114.11 38.87
CA SER A 511 -23.09 -113.50 37.78
C SER A 511 -22.34 -113.54 36.46
N THR A 512 -23.06 -113.66 35.34
CA THR A 512 -22.53 -113.52 33.97
C THR A 512 -21.96 -112.12 33.64
N GLU A 513 -22.05 -111.18 34.58
CA GLU A 513 -21.43 -109.86 34.49
C GLU A 513 -19.93 -109.96 34.78
N ILE A 514 -19.12 -109.77 33.73
CA ILE A 514 -17.66 -109.69 33.85
C ILE A 514 -17.29 -108.35 34.49
N VAL A 515 -16.44 -108.38 35.51
CA VAL A 515 -15.87 -107.16 36.09
C VAL A 515 -14.82 -106.64 35.11
N THR A 516 -15.16 -105.62 34.34
CA THR A 516 -14.18 -104.85 33.57
C THR A 516 -13.24 -104.16 34.56
N PRO A 517 -11.91 -104.30 34.42
CA PRO A 517 -10.95 -103.69 35.36
C PRO A 517 -11.07 -102.17 35.45
#